data_AF-W1I7Z4-F1
#
_entry.id   AF-W1I7Z4-F1
#
_cell.length_a   1.000
_cell.length_b   1.000
_cell.length_c   1.000
_cell.angle_alpha   90.00
_cell.angle_beta   90.00
_cell.angle_gamma   90.00
#
_symmetry.space_group_name_H-M   'P 1'
#
loop_
_entity.id
_entity.type
_entity.pdbx_description
1 polymer ?
#
loop_
_entity_poly.entity_id
_entity_poly.type
_entity_poly.pdbx_seq_one_letter_code
_entity_poly.pdbx_strand_id
1 'polypeptide(L)'
;MAEKRKSMIKIKPKKYKVGDIVKVDFIVIHPMDTGMKKDKKTGEIKPAHYIDSIKFSFDGKPFTTMKVWESVSTNPYFSVKYKVTGKGKITVDYTDNQGEKNSKSKKLKPKG
;
A
#
# COMPACT_ATOMS: atom_id res chain seq x y z
N MET A 1 -17.17 -4.20 12.99
CA MET A 1 -16.58 -4.71 11.73
C MET A 1 -15.63 -3.65 11.23
N ALA A 2 -14.32 -3.87 11.20
CA ALA A 2 -13.37 -2.87 10.74
C ALA A 2 -13.70 -2.52 9.28
N GLU A 3 -14.07 -1.27 9.01
CA GLU A 3 -14.32 -0.78 7.66
C GLU A 3 -13.05 -0.98 6.85
N LYS A 4 -13.11 -1.81 5.79
CA LYS A 4 -11.98 -2.04 4.90
C LYS A 4 -11.45 -0.69 4.42
N ARG A 5 -10.22 -0.35 4.82
CA ARG A 5 -9.61 0.92 4.42
C ARG A 5 -9.58 1.04 2.91
N LYS A 6 -10.00 2.23 2.44
CA LYS A 6 -10.05 2.52 1.01
C LYS A 6 -8.61 2.54 0.48
N SER A 7 -8.28 1.53 -0.30
CA SER A 7 -6.96 1.34 -0.91
C SER A 7 -7.08 1.07 -2.41
N MET A 8 -6.09 1.52 -3.16
CA MET A 8 -6.08 1.54 -4.62
C MET A 8 -4.72 1.09 -5.14
N ILE A 9 -4.74 0.20 -6.13
CA ILE A 9 -3.55 -0.21 -6.88
C ILE A 9 -3.73 0.29 -8.32
N LYS A 10 -2.80 1.12 -8.79
CA LYS A 10 -2.69 1.55 -10.19
C LYS A 10 -1.44 0.92 -10.79
N ILE A 11 -1.56 0.41 -12.01
CA ILE A 11 -0.44 -0.17 -12.75
C ILE A 11 -0.20 0.72 -13.96
N LYS A 12 1.04 1.18 -14.13
CA LYS A 12 1.46 2.05 -15.23
C LYS A 12 2.70 1.48 -15.91
N PRO A 13 2.79 1.51 -17.25
CA PRO A 13 1.76 1.92 -18.20
C PRO A 13 0.52 1.00 -18.18
N LYS A 14 -0.62 1.45 -18.74
CA LYS A 14 -1.85 0.61 -18.83
C LYS A 14 -1.69 -0.56 -19.82
N LYS A 15 -0.77 -0.42 -20.78
CA LYS A 15 -0.42 -1.43 -21.79
C LYS A 15 1.02 -1.86 -21.50
N TYR A 16 1.24 -3.16 -21.31
CA TYR A 16 2.54 -3.77 -21.02
C TYR A 16 2.53 -5.20 -21.55
N LYS A 17 3.69 -5.72 -21.91
CA LYS A 17 3.92 -7.10 -22.35
C LYS A 17 4.69 -7.88 -21.29
N VAL A 18 4.81 -9.19 -21.48
CA VAL A 18 5.73 -10.01 -20.69
C VAL A 18 7.16 -9.55 -20.97
N GLY A 19 7.94 -9.32 -19.92
CA GLY A 19 9.30 -8.78 -19.99
C GLY A 19 9.40 -7.28 -19.66
N ASP A 20 8.31 -6.52 -19.79
CA ASP A 20 8.30 -5.08 -19.53
C ASP A 20 8.36 -4.77 -18.02
N ILE A 21 8.90 -3.60 -17.68
CA ILE A 21 8.88 -3.07 -16.30
C ILE A 21 7.65 -2.18 -16.14
N VAL A 22 6.76 -2.55 -15.22
CA VAL A 22 5.60 -1.74 -14.82
C VAL A 22 5.82 -1.10 -13.46
N LYS A 23 5.28 0.10 -13.27
CA LYS A 23 5.13 0.74 -11.96
C LYS A 23 3.82 0.31 -11.34
N VAL A 24 3.90 -0.21 -10.12
CA VAL A 24 2.78 -0.56 -9.26
C VAL A 24 2.68 0.53 -8.21
N ASP A 25 1.71 1.41 -8.42
CA ASP A 25 1.37 2.50 -7.54
C ASP A 25 0.32 2.02 -6.55
N PHE A 26 0.62 2.06 -5.26
CA PHE A 26 -0.30 1.75 -4.17
C PHE A 26 -0.62 3.01 -3.38
N ILE A 27 -1.91 3.29 -3.22
CA ILE A 27 -2.44 4.41 -2.44
C ILE A 27 -3.38 3.83 -1.40
N VAL A 28 -3.23 4.26 -0.16
CA VAL A 28 -4.13 3.89 0.93
C VAL A 28 -4.62 5.15 1.62
N ILE A 29 -5.92 5.25 1.86
CA ILE A 29 -6.50 6.34 2.63
C ILE A 29 -6.25 6.02 4.11
N HIS A 30 -5.33 6.77 4.72
CA HIS A 30 -4.89 6.57 6.10
C HIS A 30 -4.47 7.90 6.73
N PRO A 31 -4.87 8.21 7.98
CA PRO A 31 -4.53 9.47 8.64
C PRO A 31 -3.02 9.67 8.82
N MET A 32 -2.29 8.58 9.13
CA MET A 32 -0.85 8.60 9.44
C MET A 32 -0.55 9.59 10.57
N ASP A 33 -1.22 9.40 11.71
CA ASP A 33 -1.03 10.21 12.90
C ASP A 33 0.32 9.88 13.54
N THR A 34 1.13 10.91 13.79
CA THR A 34 2.52 10.73 14.20
C THR A 34 2.70 10.56 15.71
N GLY A 35 1.64 10.68 16.52
CA GLY A 35 1.78 10.70 17.97
C GLY A 35 2.25 12.06 18.54
N MET A 36 2.65 13.00 17.67
CA MET A 36 3.27 14.26 18.10
C MET A 36 2.34 15.47 17.99
N LYS A 37 1.21 15.33 17.28
CA LYS A 37 0.24 16.41 17.11
C LYS A 37 -0.78 16.41 18.25
N LYS A 38 -0.97 17.57 18.86
CA LYS A 38 -2.09 17.82 19.76
C LYS A 38 -3.33 18.16 18.94
N ASP A 39 -4.47 17.60 19.34
CA ASP A 39 -5.75 18.02 18.79
C ASP A 39 -6.04 19.47 19.24
N LYS A 40 -6.30 20.36 18.27
CA LYS A 40 -6.53 21.78 18.55
C LYS A 40 -7.82 22.05 19.34
N LYS A 41 -8.76 21.09 19.35
CA LYS A 41 -10.06 21.24 20.02
C LYS A 41 -10.04 20.65 21.42
N THR A 42 -9.39 19.50 21.63
CA THR A 42 -9.37 18.82 22.94
C THR A 42 -8.07 19.06 23.73
N GLY A 43 -6.99 19.51 23.09
CA GLY A 43 -5.68 19.68 23.70
C GLY A 43 -4.92 18.37 23.94
N GLU A 44 -5.54 17.24 23.65
CA GLU A 44 -4.98 15.89 23.86
C GLU A 44 -4.00 15.51 22.75
N ILE A 45 -3.03 14.68 23.09
CA ILE A 45 -2.08 14.11 22.12
C ILE A 45 -2.80 13.01 21.34
N LYS A 46 -2.88 13.13 20.02
CA LYS A 46 -3.38 12.03 19.20
C LYS A 46 -2.40 10.86 19.25
N PRO A 47 -2.81 9.64 19.63
CA PRO A 47 -1.92 8.50 19.66
C PRO A 47 -1.38 8.22 18.25
N ALA A 48 -0.17 7.67 18.18
CA ALA A 48 0.43 7.31 16.90
C ALA A 48 -0.44 6.25 16.20
N HIS A 49 -0.84 6.55 14.97
CA HIS A 49 -1.61 5.65 14.13
C HIS A 49 -1.09 5.70 12.71
N TYR A 50 -0.26 4.73 12.35
CA TYR A 50 0.41 4.68 11.05
C TYR A 50 0.51 3.25 10.54
N ILE A 51 0.65 3.13 9.22
CA ILE A 51 0.92 1.86 8.55
C ILE A 51 2.38 1.52 8.80
N ASP A 52 2.66 0.35 9.37
CA ASP A 52 4.01 -0.07 9.77
C ASP A 52 4.69 -0.98 8.72
N SER A 53 3.89 -1.70 7.94
CA SER A 53 4.37 -2.77 7.07
C SER A 53 3.48 -2.90 5.85
N ILE A 54 4.11 -2.97 4.68
CA ILE A 54 3.46 -3.17 3.39
C ILE A 54 4.22 -4.26 2.64
N LYS A 55 3.52 -5.29 2.19
CA LYS A 55 4.06 -6.43 1.48
C LYS A 55 3.39 -6.55 0.12
N PHE A 56 4.18 -6.45 -0.93
CA PHE A 56 3.75 -6.66 -2.30
C PHE A 56 4.12 -8.08 -2.74
N SER A 57 3.11 -8.80 -3.21
CA SER A 57 3.23 -10.19 -3.67
C SER A 57 2.63 -10.34 -5.07
N PHE A 58 3.24 -11.19 -5.89
CA PHE A 58 2.72 -11.58 -7.20
C PHE A 58 2.43 -13.09 -7.18
N ASP A 59 1.16 -13.46 -7.40
CA ASP A 59 0.68 -14.85 -7.31
C ASP A 59 1.20 -15.60 -6.06
N GLY A 60 1.17 -14.91 -4.91
CA GLY A 60 1.61 -15.45 -3.62
C GLY A 60 3.11 -15.35 -3.34
N LYS A 61 3.95 -15.01 -4.33
CA LYS A 61 5.38 -14.78 -4.14
C LYS A 61 5.66 -13.32 -3.76
N PRO A 62 6.16 -13.04 -2.55
CA PRO A 62 6.54 -11.68 -2.17
C PRO A 62 7.73 -11.21 -3.01
N PHE A 63 7.61 -10.02 -3.59
CA PHE A 63 8.70 -9.41 -4.36
C PHE A 63 9.21 -8.12 -3.71
N THR A 64 8.43 -7.47 -2.85
CA THR A 64 8.85 -6.27 -2.14
C THR A 64 8.15 -6.20 -0.80
N THR A 65 8.90 -5.88 0.25
CA THR A 65 8.37 -5.56 1.57
C THR A 65 8.92 -4.19 1.96
N MET A 66 8.05 -3.30 2.42
CA MET A 66 8.38 -1.96 2.86
C MET A 66 7.95 -1.83 4.31
N LYS A 67 8.89 -1.46 5.17
CA LYS A 67 8.58 -1.01 6.51
C LYS A 67 8.42 0.50 6.49
N VAL A 68 7.33 0.95 7.06
CA VAL A 68 6.90 2.35 7.05
C VAL A 68 6.85 2.82 8.50
N TRP A 69 7.10 4.10 8.71
CA TRP A 69 7.15 4.72 10.02
C TRP A 69 6.21 5.92 10.07
N GLU A 70 6.05 6.48 11.26
CA GLU A 70 5.19 7.63 11.56
C GLU A 70 5.51 8.89 10.74
N SER A 71 6.71 8.99 10.16
CA SER A 71 7.14 10.14 9.36
C SER A 71 6.53 10.20 7.95
N VAL A 72 5.70 9.22 7.58
CA VAL A 72 5.06 9.19 6.27
C VAL A 72 3.78 10.00 6.26
N SER A 73 3.59 10.80 5.21
CA SER A 73 2.45 11.70 5.06
C SER A 73 1.09 10.98 5.01
N THR A 74 0.03 11.69 5.41
CA THR A 74 -1.36 11.28 5.26
C THR A 74 -1.65 10.82 3.82
N ASN A 75 -2.45 9.75 3.69
CA ASN A 75 -2.76 9.09 2.41
C ASN A 75 -1.50 8.62 1.65
N PRO A 76 -0.71 7.69 2.23
CA PRO A 76 0.59 7.40 1.71
C PRO A 76 0.53 6.75 0.32
N TYR A 77 1.47 7.16 -0.53
CA TYR A 77 1.65 6.70 -1.89
C TYR A 77 2.98 5.95 -2.00
N PHE A 78 2.92 4.71 -2.47
CA PHE A 78 4.09 3.88 -2.72
C PHE A 78 4.13 3.49 -4.19
N SER A 79 5.29 3.64 -4.84
CA SER A 79 5.48 3.22 -6.23
C SER A 79 6.65 2.26 -6.30
N VAL A 80 6.38 1.03 -6.70
CA VAL A 80 7.39 -0.02 -6.86
C VAL A 80 7.46 -0.44 -8.33
N LYS A 81 8.66 -0.77 -8.81
CA LYS A 81 8.86 -1.30 -10.16
C LYS A 81 8.79 -2.81 -10.10
N TYR A 82 8.01 -3.42 -10.98
CA TYR A 82 7.88 -4.87 -11.11
C TYR A 82 8.10 -5.27 -12.57
N LYS A 83 8.95 -6.27 -12.80
CA LYS A 83 9.14 -6.86 -14.14
C LYS A 83 8.02 -7.86 -14.39
N VAL A 84 7.22 -7.64 -15.42
CA VAL A 84 6.06 -8.47 -15.75
C VAL A 84 6.55 -9.83 -16.25
N THR A 85 6.37 -10.86 -15.43
CA THR A 85 6.72 -12.26 -15.79
C THR A 85 5.59 -12.99 -16.49
N GLY A 86 4.35 -12.51 -16.38
CA GLY A 86 3.18 -13.17 -16.94
C GLY A 86 1.86 -12.55 -16.51
N LYS A 87 0.76 -13.23 -16.87
CA LYS A 87 -0.57 -12.94 -16.33
C LYS A 87 -0.63 -13.45 -14.90
N GLY A 88 -1.20 -12.67 -13.99
CA GLY A 88 -1.28 -13.04 -12.58
C GLY A 88 -2.00 -12.00 -11.75
N LYS A 89 -1.83 -12.05 -10.43
CA LYS A 89 -2.43 -11.11 -9.48
C LYS A 89 -1.36 -10.51 -8.58
N ILE A 90 -1.32 -9.18 -8.54
CA ILE A 90 -0.58 -8.44 -7.53
C ILE A 90 -1.47 -8.28 -6.30
N THR A 91 -0.97 -8.68 -5.15
CA THR A 91 -1.59 -8.49 -3.85
C THR A 91 -0.69 -7.59 -3.02
N VAL A 92 -1.30 -6.62 -2.34
CA VAL A 92 -0.65 -5.70 -1.42
C VAL A 92 -1.31 -5.90 -0.07
N ASP A 93 -0.56 -6.49 0.86
CA ASP A 93 -0.96 -6.68 2.24
C ASP A 93 -0.30 -5.59 3.07
N TYR A 94 -1.07 -4.90 3.89
CA TYR A 94 -0.56 -3.82 4.73
C TYR A 94 -1.15 -3.90 6.14
N THR A 95 -0.30 -3.61 7.12
CA THR A 95 -0.63 -3.66 8.55
C THR A 95 -0.37 -2.29 9.16
N ASP A 96 -1.19 -1.90 10.12
CA ASP A 96 -0.92 -0.74 10.96
C ASP A 96 -0.42 -1.13 12.34
N ASN A 97 0.11 -0.13 13.05
CA ASN A 97 0.61 -0.30 14.41
C ASN A 97 -0.47 -0.63 15.45
N GLN A 98 -1.75 -0.52 15.09
CA GLN A 98 -2.89 -0.88 15.96
C GLN A 98 -3.38 -2.33 15.70
N GLY A 99 -2.70 -3.07 14.82
CA GLY A 99 -3.01 -4.47 14.49
C GLY A 99 -4.04 -4.65 13.37
N GLU A 100 -4.49 -3.57 12.74
CA GLU A 100 -5.38 -3.62 11.59
C GLU A 100 -4.62 -4.12 10.36
N LYS A 101 -5.05 -5.27 9.85
CA LYS A 101 -4.50 -5.89 8.65
C LYS A 101 -5.49 -5.74 7.51
N ASN A 102 -4.99 -5.22 6.39
CA ASN A 102 -5.77 -5.07 5.18
C ASN A 102 -5.03 -5.67 4.00
N SER A 103 -5.79 -6.10 2.99
CA SER A 103 -5.26 -6.65 1.76
C SER A 103 -6.00 -6.09 0.56
N LYS A 104 -5.24 -5.73 -0.47
CA LYS A 104 -5.78 -5.27 -1.76
C LYS A 104 -5.15 -6.06 -2.89
N SER A 105 -5.96 -6.49 -3.85
CA SER A 105 -5.43 -7.19 -5.03
C SER A 105 -5.85 -6.56 -6.35
N LYS A 106 -4.99 -6.71 -7.36
CA LYS A 106 -5.21 -6.26 -8.73
C LYS A 106 -4.65 -7.27 -9.72
N LYS A 107 -5.45 -7.63 -10.72
CA LYS A 107 -5.02 -8.53 -11.79
C LYS A 107 -4.04 -7.81 -12.72
N LEU A 108 -2.93 -8.46 -13.02
CA LEU A 108 -1.95 -8.07 -14.02
C LEU A 108 -2.28 -8.83 -15.32
N LYS A 109 -2.65 -8.09 -16.37
CA LYS A 109 -3.04 -8.62 -17.69
C LYS A 109 -2.12 -8.04 -18.76
N PRO A 110 -0.91 -8.60 -18.95
CA PRO A 110 -0.07 -8.23 -20.08
C PRO A 110 -0.80 -8.50 -21.39
N LYS A 111 -0.57 -7.61 -22.36
CA LYS A 111 -0.93 -7.88 -23.75
C LYS A 111 0.01 -8.97 -24.26
N GLY A 112 -0.59 -10.09 -24.64
CA GLY A 112 -0.02 -11.07 -25.56
C GLY A 112 -0.58 -10.76 -26.93
#